data_AF-A0A6N1YC87-F1
#
_entry.id   AF-A0A6N1YC87-F1
#
_cell.length_a   1.000
_cell.length_b   1.000
_cell.length_c   1.000
_cell.angle_alpha   90.00
_cell.angle_beta   90.00
_cell.angle_gamma   90.00
#
_symmetry.space_group_name_H-M   'P 1'
#
loop_
_entity.id
_entity.type
_entity.pdbx_description
1 polymer ?
#
loop_
_entity_poly.entity_id
_entity_poly.type
_entity_poly.pdbx_seq_one_letter_code
_entity_poly.pdbx_strand_id
1 'polypeptide(L)'
;MKKYLLISLLTCLLFIPTLHAKTPAIADKARYDPMFVPIDILLFRPLSLATTIAGSALFIAVSPFTALSSIAPPHDAFERVGDIFVVLPATYTFMRPIGDKRFTRNYD
;
A
#
# COMPACT_ATOMS: atom_id res chain seq x y z
N MET A 1 -4.95 -14.16 -32.25
CA MET A 1 -4.10 -14.84 -31.23
C MET A 1 -3.67 -13.92 -30.08
N LYS A 2 -3.18 -12.70 -30.35
CA LYS A 2 -2.73 -11.74 -29.31
C LYS A 2 -3.80 -11.33 -28.27
N LYS A 3 -5.08 -11.29 -28.65
CA LYS A 3 -6.19 -10.92 -27.75
C LYS A 3 -6.45 -11.97 -26.65
N TYR A 4 -6.37 -13.26 -26.99
CA TYR A 4 -6.51 -14.35 -26.02
C TYR A 4 -5.27 -14.48 -25.12
N LEU A 5 -4.09 -14.13 -25.64
CA LEU A 5 -2.87 -14.04 -24.85
C LEU A 5 -2.94 -12.94 -23.78
N LEU A 6 -3.48 -11.76 -24.13
CA LEU A 6 -3.70 -10.68 -23.16
C LEU A 6 -4.77 -11.04 -22.11
N ILE A 7 -5.85 -11.72 -22.52
CA ILE A 7 -6.90 -12.19 -21.60
C ILE A 7 -6.34 -13.25 -20.64
N SER A 8 -5.53 -14.20 -21.15
CA SER A 8 -4.87 -15.23 -20.33
C SER A 8 -3.88 -14.64 -19.32
N LEU A 9 -3.14 -13.59 -19.71
CA LEU A 9 -2.20 -12.91 -18.82
C LEU A 9 -2.93 -12.14 -17.72
N LEU A 10 -4.03 -11.48 -18.06
CA LEU A 10 -4.89 -10.76 -17.11
C LEU A 10 -5.54 -11.72 -16.10
N THR A 11 -6.02 -12.88 -16.55
CA THR A 11 -6.58 -13.89 -15.65
C THR A 11 -5.51 -14.51 -14.75
N CYS A 12 -4.29 -14.69 -15.26
CA CYS A 12 -3.18 -15.21 -14.45
C CYS A 12 -2.79 -14.22 -13.35
N LEU A 13 -2.75 -12.92 -13.64
CA LEU A 13 -2.48 -11.86 -12.66
C LEU A 13 -3.55 -11.78 -11.55
N LEU A 14 -4.82 -12.06 -11.88
CA LEU A 14 -5.92 -12.02 -10.93
C LEU A 14 -6.07 -13.30 -10.08
N PHE A 15 -5.42 -14.41 -10.47
CA PHE A 15 -5.53 -15.71 -9.80
C PHE A 15 -4.28 -16.13 -9.02
N ILE A 16 -3.25 -15.29 -8.87
CA ILE A 16 -2.12 -15.60 -7.99
C ILE A 16 -2.61 -15.56 -6.53
N PRO A 17 -2.76 -16.70 -5.84
CA PRO A 17 -3.14 -16.69 -4.45
C PRO A 17 -1.91 -16.35 -3.62
N THR A 18 -2.01 -15.26 -2.86
CA THR A 18 -1.35 -15.03 -1.56
C THR A 18 0.12 -15.48 -1.45
N LEU A 19 1.03 -14.56 -1.77
CA LEU A 19 2.37 -14.55 -1.19
C LEU A 19 2.24 -14.54 0.34
N HIS A 20 2.46 -15.69 0.97
CA HIS A 20 2.58 -15.79 2.42
C HIS A 20 3.94 -15.22 2.82
N ALA A 21 4.01 -13.89 2.96
CA ALA A 21 5.11 -13.27 3.65
C ALA A 21 5.04 -13.70 5.12
N LYS A 22 5.96 -14.58 5.54
CA LYS A 22 6.17 -14.93 6.94
C LYS A 22 6.69 -13.67 7.65
N THR A 23 5.80 -12.92 8.29
CA THR A 23 6.15 -11.71 9.04
C THR A 23 7.00 -12.08 10.26
N PRO A 24 8.12 -11.40 10.54
CA PRO A 24 8.80 -11.53 11.82
C PRO A 24 7.86 -11.06 12.93
N ALA A 25 7.77 -11.84 14.01
CA ALA A 25 6.93 -11.52 15.16
C ALA A 25 7.48 -10.29 15.90
N ILE A 26 7.12 -9.09 15.44
CA ILE A 26 7.14 -7.90 16.28
C ILE A 26 5.80 -7.90 17.01
N ALA A 27 5.81 -8.59 18.14
CA ALA A 27 4.68 -8.68 19.06
C ALA A 27 4.50 -7.33 19.78
N ASP A 28 3.97 -6.33 19.06
CA ASP A 28 3.56 -5.07 19.66
C ASP A 28 2.04 -4.94 19.58
N LYS A 29 1.40 -5.48 20.63
CA LYS A 29 -0.05 -5.56 20.92
C LYS A 29 -0.97 -5.13 19.77
N ALA A 30 -0.94 -5.85 18.66
CA ALA A 30 -1.97 -5.74 17.64
C ALA A 30 -3.30 -6.07 18.33
N ARG A 31 -4.18 -5.08 18.45
CA ARG A 31 -5.54 -5.30 18.93
C ARG A 31 -6.27 -6.09 17.86
N TYR A 32 -6.12 -7.40 17.95
CA TYR A 32 -6.79 -8.35 17.09
C TYR A 32 -8.29 -8.30 17.40
N ASP A 33 -9.08 -7.85 16.43
CA ASP A 33 -10.53 -7.93 16.49
C ASP A 33 -11.04 -8.99 15.51
N PRO A 34 -11.49 -10.17 16.00
CA PRO A 34 -11.95 -11.26 15.14
C PRO A 34 -13.16 -10.88 14.29
N MET A 35 -14.03 -9.98 14.78
CA MET A 35 -15.21 -9.52 14.04
C MET A 35 -14.84 -8.62 12.86
N PHE A 36 -13.67 -8.01 12.91
CA PHE A 36 -13.18 -7.12 11.88
C PHE A 36 -12.44 -7.86 10.75
N VAL A 37 -11.94 -9.08 10.98
CA VAL A 37 -11.21 -9.89 9.99
C VAL A 37 -11.95 -10.04 8.64
N PRO A 38 -13.24 -10.45 8.58
CA PRO A 38 -13.91 -10.61 7.29
C PRO A 38 -14.05 -9.28 6.54
N ILE A 39 -14.31 -8.20 7.27
CA ILE A 39 -14.42 -6.84 6.72
C ILE A 39 -13.04 -6.35 6.23
N ASP A 40 -11.97 -6.64 6.99
CA ASP A 40 -10.60 -6.31 6.62
C ASP A 40 -10.24 -6.95 5.28
N ILE A 41 -10.49 -8.24 5.13
CA ILE A 41 -10.14 -9.02 3.93
C ILE A 41 -10.99 -8.63 2.73
N LEU A 42 -12.30 -8.47 2.89
CA LEU A 42 -13.21 -8.26 1.78
C LEU A 42 -13.28 -6.80 1.31
N LEU A 43 -13.11 -5.84 2.22
CA LEU A 43 -13.28 -4.42 1.91
C LEU A 43 -11.98 -3.64 2.07
N PHE A 44 -11.35 -3.69 3.25
CA PHE A 44 -10.19 -2.82 3.50
C PHE A 44 -8.95 -3.22 2.71
N ARG A 45 -8.68 -4.51 2.47
CA ARG A 45 -7.51 -4.95 1.68
C ARG A 45 -7.61 -4.57 0.19
N PRO A 46 -8.73 -4.82 -0.51
CA PRO A 46 -8.87 -4.36 -1.89
C PRO A 46 -8.86 -2.84 -1.98
N LEU A 47 -9.54 -2.16 -1.05
CA LEU A 47 -9.57 -0.70 -1.02
C LEU A 47 -8.17 -0.13 -0.77
N SER A 48 -7.41 -0.68 0.18
CA SER A 48 -6.06 -0.20 0.48
C SER A 48 -5.09 -0.45 -0.68
N LEU A 49 -5.23 -1.59 -1.37
CA LEU A 49 -4.48 -1.87 -2.59
C LEU A 49 -4.81 -0.84 -3.68
N ALA A 50 -6.09 -0.53 -3.89
CA ALA A 50 -6.49 0.52 -4.82
C ALA A 50 -5.91 1.89 -4.43
N THR A 51 -5.91 2.24 -3.14
CA THR A 51 -5.27 3.49 -2.67
C THR A 51 -3.76 3.50 -2.86
N THR A 52 -3.09 2.35 -2.73
CA THR A 52 -1.64 2.25 -2.95
C THR A 52 -1.30 2.47 -4.42
N ILE A 53 -2.08 1.87 -5.32
CA ILE A 53 -1.93 2.07 -6.78
C ILE A 53 -2.21 3.53 -7.15
N ALA A 54 -3.33 4.08 -6.68
CA ALA A 54 -3.73 5.45 -6.96
C ALA A 54 -2.73 6.47 -6.40
N GLY A 55 -2.27 6.28 -5.16
CA GLY A 55 -1.25 7.10 -4.51
C GLY A 55 0.07 7.05 -5.26
N SER A 56 0.52 5.86 -5.68
CA SER A 56 1.73 5.70 -6.49
C SER A 56 1.62 6.40 -7.85
N ALA A 57 0.49 6.26 -8.53
CA ALA A 57 0.25 6.95 -9.81
C ALA A 57 0.24 8.47 -9.64
N LEU A 58 -0.38 8.97 -8.58
CA LEU A 58 -0.43 10.39 -8.26
C LEU A 58 0.95 10.93 -7.89
N PHE A 59 1.75 10.17 -7.14
CA PHE A 59 3.14 10.53 -6.83
C PHE A 59 3.97 10.68 -8.11
N ILE A 60 3.84 9.75 -9.07
CA ILE A 60 4.54 9.88 -10.36
C ILE A 60 4.11 11.15 -11.10
N ALA A 61 2.80 11.45 -11.14
CA ALA A 61 2.27 12.63 -11.81
C ALA A 61 2.75 13.95 -11.17
N VAL A 62 2.88 13.97 -9.84
CA VAL A 62 3.26 15.17 -9.06
C VAL A 62 4.77 15.22 -8.77
N SER A 63 5.52 14.17 -9.09
CA SER A 63 6.98 14.06 -8.91
C SER A 63 7.80 15.24 -9.47
N PRO A 64 7.53 15.80 -10.68
CA PRO A 64 8.32 16.95 -11.16
C PRO A 64 8.08 18.21 -10.31
N PHE A 65 6.87 18.43 -9.82
CA PHE A 65 6.54 19.60 -8.99
C PHE A 65 7.11 19.48 -7.58
N THR A 66 7.09 18.27 -7.03
CA THR A 66 7.67 18.00 -5.69
C THR A 66 9.19 18.10 -5.70
N ALA A 67 9.84 17.69 -6.80
CA ALA A 67 11.27 17.91 -6.99
C ALA A 67 11.63 19.41 -6.97
N LEU A 68 10.82 20.26 -7.62
CA LEU A 68 11.00 21.72 -7.56
C LEU A 68 10.80 22.25 -6.13
N SER A 69 9.82 21.73 -5.40
CA SER A 69 9.58 22.12 -4.01
C SER A 69 10.72 21.72 -3.07
N SER A 70 11.54 20.73 -3.42
CA SER A 70 12.72 20.31 -2.65
C SER A 70 13.89 21.32 -2.75
N ILE A 71 13.79 22.38 -3.55
CA ILE A 71 14.82 23.43 -3.64
C ILE A 71 14.80 24.33 -2.40
N ALA A 72 13.65 24.51 -1.76
CA ALA A 72 13.56 25.28 -0.52
C ALA A 72 13.95 24.40 0.69
N PRO A 73 14.66 24.94 1.70
CA PRO A 73 14.83 24.26 2.98
C PRO A 73 13.44 23.88 3.55
N PRO A 74 13.25 22.65 4.08
CA PRO A 74 14.25 21.68 4.53
C PRO A 74 14.74 20.65 3.48
N HIS A 75 14.44 20.83 2.19
CA HIS A 75 14.84 19.94 1.08
C HIS A 75 14.32 18.49 1.14
N ASP A 76 13.38 18.20 2.03
CA ASP A 76 12.78 16.88 2.27
C ASP A 76 11.44 16.68 1.56
N ALA A 77 10.99 17.66 0.77
CA ALA A 77 9.66 17.68 0.15
C ALA A 77 9.40 16.42 -0.70
N PHE A 78 10.41 15.95 -1.45
CA PHE A 78 10.27 14.77 -2.30
C PHE A 78 10.07 13.49 -1.47
N GLU A 79 10.92 13.29 -0.45
CA GLU A 79 10.85 12.15 0.47
C GLU A 79 9.52 12.14 1.22
N ARG A 80 9.13 13.30 1.78
CA ARG A 80 7.90 13.46 2.55
C ARG A 80 6.65 13.12 1.74
N VAL A 81 6.61 13.55 0.48
CA VAL A 81 5.47 13.29 -0.40
C VAL A 81 5.47 11.84 -0.85
N GLY A 82 6.63 11.25 -1.16
CA GLY A 82 6.74 9.82 -1.46
C GLY A 82 6.26 8.95 -0.31
N ASP A 83 6.62 9.30 0.92
CA ASP A 83 6.20 8.57 2.09
C ASP A 83 4.69 8.60 2.31
N ILE A 84 4.06 9.76 2.09
CA ILE A 84 2.61 9.92 2.26
C ILE A 84 1.83 9.17 1.17
N PHE A 85 2.24 9.28 -0.09
CA PHE A 85 1.48 8.73 -1.23
C PHE A 85 1.81 7.28 -1.56
N VAL A 86 3.01 6.79 -1.18
CA VAL A 86 3.48 5.45 -1.55
C VAL A 86 3.71 4.60 -0.31
N VAL A 87 4.64 5.01 0.56
CA VAL A 87 5.11 4.16 1.67
C VAL A 87 3.98 3.88 2.65
N LEU A 88 3.30 4.92 3.11
CA LEU A 88 2.26 4.80 4.13
C LEU A 88 1.06 3.93 3.66
N PRO A 89 0.48 4.12 2.46
CA PRO A 89 -0.52 3.20 1.91
C PRO A 89 0.00 1.77 1.71
N ALA A 90 1.24 1.60 1.27
CA ALA A 90 1.85 0.29 1.06
C ALA A 90 2.06 -0.45 2.40
N THR A 91 2.55 0.23 3.43
CA THR A 91 2.69 -0.32 4.78
C THR A 91 1.34 -0.72 5.35
N TYR A 92 0.32 0.14 5.20
CA TYR A 92 -1.05 -0.20 5.62
C TYR A 92 -1.62 -1.41 4.87
N THR A 93 -1.28 -1.58 3.59
CA THR A 93 -1.80 -2.67 2.75
C THR A 93 -1.07 -4.00 2.97
N PHE A 94 0.26 -3.99 3.05
CA PHE A 94 1.08 -5.20 3.00
C PHE A 94 1.70 -5.58 4.35
N MET A 95 1.99 -4.61 5.22
CA MET A 95 2.69 -4.87 6.49
C MET A 95 1.75 -4.92 7.70
N ARG A 96 0.57 -4.31 7.59
CA ARG A 96 -0.43 -4.31 8.66
C ARG A 96 -0.98 -5.72 8.94
N PRO A 97 -0.96 -6.20 10.20
CA PRO A 97 -1.57 -7.48 10.58
C PRO A 97 -3.07 -7.52 10.26
N ILE A 98 -3.56 -8.69 9.87
CA ILE A 98 -4.98 -8.94 9.64
C ILE A 98 -5.77 -8.76 10.94
N GLY A 99 -6.87 -8.01 10.88
CA GLY A 99 -7.71 -7.75 12.05
C GLY A 99 -7.23 -6.60 12.96
N ASP A 100 -6.07 -5.97 12.68
CA ASP A 100 -5.61 -4.78 13.42
C ASP A 100 -6.23 -3.53 12.82
N LYS A 101 -6.93 -2.67 13.56
CA LYS A 101 -7.57 -1.45 12.99
C LYS A 101 -6.64 -0.23 12.93
N ARG A 102 -5.41 -0.33 13.45
CA ARG A 102 -4.51 0.82 13.56
C ARG A 102 -3.99 1.26 12.21
N PHE A 103 -3.90 2.57 12.07
CA PHE A 103 -3.15 3.23 11.01
C PHE A 103 -1.83 3.70 11.63
N THR A 104 -0.82 2.83 11.64
CA THR A 104 0.49 3.19 12.20
C THR A 104 1.21 4.11 11.24
N ARG A 105 1.33 5.38 11.61
CA ARG A 105 2.19 6.36 10.96
C ARG A 105 3.57 6.22 11.60
N ASN A 106 4.47 5.46 10.96
CA ASN A 106 5.89 5.42 11.34
C ASN A 106 6.54 6.74 10.89
N TYR A 107 6.46 7.77 11.73
CA TYR A 107 7.35 8.92 11.70
C TYR A 107 7.67 9.26 13.15
N ASP A 108 8.70 8.61 13.68
CA ASP A 108 9.52 9.12 14.76
C ASP A 108 10.83 9.61 14.14
#